data_AF-A0A3E5FJB5-F1
#
_entry.id   AF-A0A3E5FJB5-F1
#
_cell.length_a   1.000
_cell.length_b   1.000
_cell.length_c   1.000
_cell.angle_alpha   90.00
_cell.angle_beta   90.00
_cell.angle_gamma   90.00
#
_symmetry.space_group_name_H-M   'P 1'
#
loop_
_entity.id
_entity.type
_entity.pdbx_description
1 polymer ?
#
loop_
_entity_poly.entity_id
_entity_poly.type
_entity_poly.pdbx_seq_one_letter_code
_entity_poly.pdbx_strand_id
1 'polypeptide(L)'
;MFLHRFKPSFYLGFFFYVEFHIKDKSSRDNYWEIDEFNEFIETVKDGQKYDIYEFCFYTGLRIGEFCALQWKHIDLENGTITVEQSLSAITSKITTPKTGNSYRTIKVPTRIIEKLKLKYEYVSRMRDFTNDWFIFNDKTYISIGTVRRLVLVYI
;
A
#
# COMPACT_ATOMS: atom_id res chain seq x y z
N MET A 1 3.64 37.30 28.21
CA MET A 1 3.80 36.05 28.98
C MET A 1 3.90 34.90 27.98
N PHE A 2 5.10 34.33 27.91
CA PHE A 2 5.64 33.27 27.04
C PHE A 2 4.69 32.49 26.11
N LEU A 3 4.92 32.60 24.79
CA LEU A 3 4.72 31.51 23.85
C LEU A 3 6.10 31.14 23.28
N HIS A 4 6.59 29.97 23.70
CA HIS A 4 7.84 29.40 23.22
C HIS A 4 7.70 29.04 21.73
N ARG A 5 8.65 29.60 20.99
CA ARG A 5 8.90 29.50 19.55
C ARG A 5 9.21 28.05 19.18
N PHE A 6 8.24 27.34 18.59
CA PHE A 6 8.52 26.08 17.88
C PHE A 6 9.51 26.38 16.75
N LYS A 7 10.63 25.63 16.67
CA LYS A 7 11.62 25.79 15.60
C LYS A 7 10.99 25.39 14.25
N PRO A 8 10.81 26.32 13.29
CA PRO A 8 10.09 26.05 12.05
C PRO A 8 10.93 25.33 10.97
N SER A 9 12.19 24.98 11.22
CA SER A 9 13.12 24.65 10.13
C SER A 9 12.98 23.24 9.54
N PHE A 10 12.32 22.31 10.23
CA PHE A 10 12.23 20.92 9.75
C PHE A 10 11.04 20.71 8.79
N TYR A 11 9.89 21.32 9.08
CA TYR A 11 8.69 21.21 8.25
C TYR A 11 8.82 21.95 6.92
N LEU A 12 9.49 23.11 6.92
CA LEU A 12 9.72 23.86 5.68
C LEU A 12 10.67 23.09 4.77
N GLY A 13 11.72 22.46 5.32
CA GLY A 13 12.64 21.62 4.56
C GLY A 13 12.01 20.33 4.04
N PHE A 14 11.13 19.69 4.82
CA PHE A 14 10.38 18.50 4.39
C PHE A 14 9.35 18.81 3.30
N PHE A 15 8.61 19.91 3.43
CA PHE A 15 7.66 20.36 2.42
C PHE A 15 8.39 20.73 1.11
N PHE A 16 9.52 21.44 1.20
CA PHE A 16 10.36 21.74 0.04
C PHE A 16 11.03 20.50 -0.56
N TYR A 17 11.47 19.53 0.23
CA TYR A 17 12.10 18.29 -0.27
C TYR A 17 11.12 17.43 -1.05
N VAL A 18 9.90 17.28 -0.50
CA VAL A 18 8.81 16.59 -1.19
C VAL A 18 8.47 17.34 -2.47
N GLU A 19 8.22 18.66 -2.44
CA GLU A 19 7.98 19.46 -3.65
C GLU A 19 9.12 19.37 -4.69
N PHE A 20 10.38 19.32 -4.26
CA PHE A 20 11.53 19.22 -5.16
C PHE A 20 11.64 17.87 -5.87
N HIS A 21 11.11 16.79 -5.28
CA HIS A 21 11.04 15.45 -5.89
C HIS A 21 9.64 15.09 -6.42
N ILE A 22 8.63 15.98 -6.32
CA ILE A 22 7.40 15.81 -7.09
C ILE A 22 7.76 16.08 -8.55
N LYS A 23 8.12 15.01 -9.27
CA LYS A 23 8.24 15.04 -10.72
C LYS A 23 6.94 15.58 -11.31
N ASP A 24 7.05 16.42 -12.33
CA ASP A 24 5.92 16.98 -13.05
C ASP A 24 4.94 15.85 -13.42
N LYS A 25 3.69 15.96 -12.93
CA LYS A 25 2.64 14.94 -13.11
C LYS A 25 2.37 14.61 -14.58
N SER A 26 2.81 15.44 -15.52
CA SER A 26 2.62 15.26 -16.97
C SER A 26 3.79 14.58 -17.69
N SER A 27 4.92 14.33 -17.01
CA SER A 27 6.07 13.65 -17.62
C SER A 27 5.83 12.14 -17.72
N ARG A 28 6.22 11.53 -18.85
CA ARG A 28 6.07 10.07 -19.07
C ARG A 28 6.93 9.22 -18.13
N ASP A 29 7.87 9.85 -17.41
CA ASP A 29 8.91 9.21 -16.61
C ASP A 29 8.76 9.52 -15.10
N ASN A 30 7.52 9.65 -14.62
CA ASN A 30 7.22 9.78 -13.20
C ASN A 30 7.12 8.41 -12.51
N TYR A 31 8.27 7.76 -12.35
CA TYR A 31 8.43 6.56 -11.55
C TYR A 31 9.55 6.75 -10.53
N TRP A 32 9.53 5.91 -9.51
CA TRP A 32 10.46 5.95 -8.39
C TRP A 32 11.57 4.92 -8.61
N GLU A 33 12.81 5.37 -8.54
CA GLU A 33 13.96 4.48 -8.40
C GLU A 33 13.98 3.88 -6.98
N ILE A 34 14.69 2.75 -6.81
CA ILE A 34 14.70 2.05 -5.52
C ILE A 34 15.30 2.89 -4.39
N ASP A 35 16.31 3.70 -4.71
CA ASP A 35 16.98 4.57 -3.74
C ASP A 35 16.06 5.74 -3.34
N GLU A 36 15.36 6.35 -4.31
CA GLU A 36 14.34 7.39 -4.05
C GLU A 36 13.24 6.84 -3.12
N PHE A 37 12.80 5.60 -3.36
CA PHE A 37 11.83 4.95 -2.49
C PHE A 37 12.36 4.69 -1.08
N ASN A 38 13.61 4.23 -0.97
CA ASN A 38 14.23 3.97 0.33
C ASN A 38 14.37 5.26 1.17
N GLU A 39 14.77 6.36 0.55
CA GLU A 39 14.85 7.65 1.25
C GLU A 39 13.48 8.13 1.74
N PHE A 40 12.46 8.04 0.89
CA PHE A 40 11.10 8.41 1.27
C PHE A 40 10.55 7.54 2.40
N ILE A 41 10.66 6.21 2.27
CA ILE A 41 9.98 5.29 3.18
C ILE A 41 10.54 5.42 4.61
N GLU A 42 11.80 5.84 4.76
CA GLU A 42 12.40 6.20 6.05
C GLU A 42 11.74 7.40 6.74
N THR A 43 11.11 8.30 5.98
CA THR A 43 10.37 9.44 6.53
C THR A 43 9.01 9.04 7.10
N VAL A 44 8.45 7.90 6.67
CA VAL A 44 7.13 7.43 7.08
C VAL A 44 7.20 6.78 8.47
N LYS A 45 6.73 7.50 9.49
CA LYS A 45 6.76 7.03 10.90
C LYS A 45 5.54 6.21 11.31
N ASP A 46 4.45 6.31 10.56
CA ASP A 46 3.24 5.54 10.80
C ASP A 46 3.41 4.13 10.24
N GLY A 47 3.37 3.11 11.10
CA GLY A 47 3.64 1.72 10.70
C GLY A 47 2.64 1.17 9.68
N GLN A 48 1.35 1.54 9.78
CA GLN A 48 0.35 1.10 8.81
C GLN A 48 0.61 1.73 7.44
N LYS A 49 0.91 3.04 7.41
CA LYS A 49 1.26 3.72 6.16
C LYS A 49 2.53 3.14 5.55
N TYR A 50 3.55 2.91 6.37
CA TYR A 50 4.81 2.28 5.94
C TYR A 50 4.54 0.97 5.22
N ASP A 51 3.79 0.06 5.85
CA ASP A 51 3.49 -1.25 5.28
C ASP A 51 2.66 -1.12 3.98
N ILE A 52 1.73 -0.16 3.90
CA ILE A 52 0.95 0.10 2.68
C ILE A 52 1.85 0.57 1.53
N TYR A 53 2.72 1.55 1.76
CA TYR A 53 3.63 2.06 0.72
C TYR A 53 4.61 1.00 0.25
N GLU A 54 5.27 0.32 1.20
CA GLU A 54 6.23 -0.74 0.90
C GLU A 54 5.57 -1.85 0.11
N PHE A 55 4.39 -2.30 0.53
CA PHE A 55 3.65 -3.34 -0.19
C PHE A 55 3.25 -2.89 -1.60
N CYS A 56 2.71 -1.68 -1.77
CA CYS A 56 2.32 -1.18 -3.09
C CYS A 56 3.52 -1.04 -4.02
N PHE A 57 4.65 -0.53 -3.51
CA PHE A 57 5.89 -0.36 -4.28
C PHE A 57 6.41 -1.70 -4.82
N TYR A 58 6.53 -2.71 -3.96
CA TYR A 58 7.10 -4.00 -4.35
C TYR A 58 6.14 -4.90 -5.15
N THR A 59 4.83 -4.75 -4.98
CA THR A 59 3.85 -5.61 -5.67
C THR A 59 3.29 -4.99 -6.94
N GLY A 60 3.35 -3.65 -7.08
CA GLY A 60 2.79 -2.94 -8.23
C GLY A 60 1.28 -3.13 -8.40
N LEU A 61 0.56 -3.49 -7.33
CA LEU A 61 -0.89 -3.63 -7.41
C LEU A 61 -1.54 -2.28 -7.67
N ARG A 62 -2.54 -2.27 -8.55
CA ARG A 62 -3.41 -1.10 -8.70
C ARG A 62 -4.20 -0.91 -7.41
N ILE A 63 -4.51 0.34 -7.07
CA ILE A 63 -5.21 0.67 -5.80
C ILE A 63 -6.47 -0.18 -5.58
N GLY A 64 -7.28 -0.43 -6.62
CA GLY A 64 -8.46 -1.29 -6.51
C GLY A 64 -8.13 -2.76 -6.21
N GLU A 65 -7.07 -3.31 -6.81
CA GLU A 65 -6.59 -4.67 -6.57
C GLU A 65 -6.05 -4.79 -5.14
N PHE A 66 -5.26 -3.82 -4.70
CA PHE A 66 -4.77 -3.70 -3.32
C PHE A 66 -5.93 -3.66 -2.31
N CYS A 67 -6.92 -2.79 -2.53
CA CYS A 67 -8.08 -2.65 -1.63
C CYS A 67 -8.89 -3.94 -1.54
N ALA A 68 -8.99 -4.71 -2.63
CA ALA A 68 -9.73 -5.96 -2.67
C ALA A 68 -8.89 -7.18 -2.24
N LEU A 69 -7.64 -7.01 -1.83
CA LEU A 69 -6.75 -8.14 -1.58
C LEU A 69 -7.07 -8.84 -0.25
N GLN A 70 -7.46 -10.11 -0.36
CA GLN A 70 -7.83 -11.00 0.74
C GLN A 70 -6.78 -12.10 0.94
N TRP A 71 -6.71 -12.68 2.13
CA TRP A 71 -5.74 -13.74 2.47
C TRP A 71 -5.80 -14.96 1.56
N LYS A 72 -7.00 -15.35 1.09
CA LYS A 72 -7.18 -16.49 0.17
C LYS A 72 -6.43 -16.35 -1.17
N HIS A 73 -5.99 -15.15 -1.53
CA HIS A 73 -5.26 -14.89 -2.77
C HIS A 73 -3.74 -14.86 -2.59
N ILE A 74 -3.24 -15.08 -1.36
CA ILE A 74 -1.81 -15.13 -1.08
C ILE A 74 -1.38 -16.57 -0.86
N ASP A 75 -0.37 -16.97 -1.62
CA ASP A 75 0.40 -18.17 -1.33
C ASP A 75 1.66 -17.75 -0.55
N LEU A 76 1.64 -17.95 0.77
CA LEU A 76 2.74 -17.60 1.67
C LEU A 76 3.93 -18.55 1.54
N GLU A 77 3.72 -19.76 1.01
CA GLU A 77 4.79 -20.75 0.85
C GLU A 77 5.60 -20.46 -0.42
N ASN A 78 4.90 -20.27 -1.54
CA ASN A 78 5.51 -19.96 -2.83
C ASN A 78 5.82 -18.48 -3.02
N GLY A 79 5.34 -17.62 -2.11
CA GLY A 79 5.60 -16.19 -2.12
C GLY A 79 4.93 -15.48 -3.30
N THR A 80 3.66 -15.79 -3.56
CA THR A 80 2.92 -15.25 -4.70
C THR A 80 1.57 -14.68 -4.32
N ILE A 81 1.11 -13.69 -5.10
CA ILE A 81 -0.25 -13.13 -5.00
C ILE A 81 -0.98 -13.39 -6.31
N THR A 82 -2.18 -13.96 -6.21
CA THR A 82 -3.11 -14.09 -7.33
C THR A 82 -4.00 -12.86 -7.41
N VAL A 83 -3.91 -12.11 -8.49
CA VAL A 83 -4.73 -10.92 -8.75
C VAL A 83 -5.89 -11.31 -9.64
N GLU A 84 -7.08 -11.45 -9.04
CA GLU A 84 -8.30 -11.86 -9.74
C GLU A 84 -9.55 -11.05 -9.35
N GLN A 85 -9.37 -9.98 -8.57
CA GLN A 85 -10.44 -9.08 -8.19
C GLN A 85 -9.93 -7.67 -7.93
N SER A 86 -10.84 -6.71 -8.02
CA SER A 86 -10.55 -5.29 -7.78
C SER A 86 -11.77 -4.58 -7.21
N LEU A 87 -11.52 -3.66 -6.29
CA LEU A 87 -12.54 -2.75 -5.75
C LEU A 87 -12.84 -1.66 -6.78
N SER A 88 -14.09 -1.51 -7.16
CA SER A 88 -14.52 -0.47 -8.08
C SER A 88 -14.62 0.89 -7.39
N ALA A 89 -13.97 1.91 -7.96
CA ALA A 89 -14.04 3.29 -7.46
C ALA A 89 -15.44 3.92 -7.61
N ILE A 90 -16.25 3.41 -8.54
CA ILE A 90 -17.59 3.95 -8.85
C ILE A 90 -18.64 3.29 -7.96
N THR A 91 -18.62 1.95 -7.88
CA THR A 91 -19.68 1.19 -7.21
C THR A 91 -19.33 0.81 -5.78
N SER A 92 -18.07 0.96 -5.36
CA SER A 92 -17.55 0.46 -4.08
C SER A 92 -17.81 -1.04 -3.88
N LYS A 93 -17.92 -1.80 -4.97
CA LYS A 93 -18.09 -3.25 -4.95
C LYS A 93 -16.82 -3.92 -5.43
N ILE A 94 -16.50 -5.06 -4.83
CA ILE A 94 -15.49 -5.97 -5.35
C ILE A 94 -16.05 -6.58 -6.62
N THR A 95 -15.25 -6.50 -7.67
CA THR A 95 -15.60 -6.98 -9.00
C THR A 95 -14.50 -7.90 -9.49
N THR A 96 -14.90 -8.96 -10.18
CA THR A 96 -13.98 -9.77 -10.97
C THR A 96 -13.64 -9.03 -12.27
N PRO A 97 -12.44 -9.23 -12.81
CA PRO A 97 -12.11 -8.65 -14.10
C PRO A 97 -13.05 -9.12 -15.19
N LYS A 98 -13.45 -8.20 -16.06
CA LYS A 98 -14.36 -8.50 -17.17
C LYS A 98 -13.71 -9.37 -18.27
N THR A 99 -12.38 -9.52 -18.27
CA THR A 99 -11.62 -10.24 -19.29
C THR A 99 -10.42 -10.99 -18.70
N GLY A 100 -10.02 -12.10 -19.33
CA GLY A 100 -8.96 -13.00 -18.86
C GLY A 100 -7.58 -12.34 -18.67
N ASN A 101 -7.26 -11.29 -19.44
CA ASN A 101 -5.96 -10.59 -19.36
C ASN A 101 -5.67 -9.87 -18.04
N SER A 102 -6.68 -9.71 -17.18
CA SER A 102 -6.49 -9.07 -15.87
C SER A 102 -6.14 -10.06 -14.76
N TYR A 103 -6.34 -11.36 -15.00
CA TYR A 103 -5.93 -12.42 -14.09
C TYR A 103 -4.43 -12.62 -14.20
N ARG A 104 -3.71 -12.49 -13.09
CA ARG A 104 -2.26 -12.72 -13.06
C ARG A 104 -1.82 -13.20 -11.69
N THR A 105 -0.71 -13.92 -11.66
CA THR A 105 0.00 -14.23 -10.42
C THR A 105 1.31 -13.46 -10.42
N ILE A 106 1.56 -12.70 -9.36
CA ILE A 106 2.80 -11.95 -9.18
C ILE A 106 3.66 -12.61 -8.11
N LYS A 107 4.98 -12.65 -8.36
CA LYS A 107 5.95 -13.02 -7.32
C LYS A 107 6.16 -11.83 -6.40
N VAL A 108 6.23 -12.12 -5.11
CA VAL A 108 6.40 -11.11 -4.06
C VAL A 108 7.78 -11.29 -3.44
N PRO A 109 8.54 -10.20 -3.22
CA PRO A 109 9.84 -10.29 -2.55
C PRO A 109 9.75 -10.95 -1.17
N THR A 110 10.76 -11.75 -0.83
CA THR A 110 10.82 -12.51 0.44
C THR A 110 10.55 -11.64 1.67
N ARG A 111 11.12 -10.43 1.71
CA ARG A 111 10.91 -9.46 2.79
C ARG A 111 9.43 -9.15 3.06
N ILE A 112 8.64 -8.99 1.99
CA ILE A 112 7.20 -8.74 2.11
C ILE A 112 6.48 -10.00 2.58
N ILE A 113 6.84 -11.17 2.04
CA ILE A 113 6.27 -12.46 2.46
C ILE A 113 6.52 -12.74 3.94
N GLU A 114 7.72 -12.44 4.46
CA GLU A 114 8.03 -12.59 5.87
C GLU A 114 7.14 -11.72 6.76
N LYS A 115 6.95 -10.45 6.38
CA LYS A 115 5.99 -9.56 7.07
C LYS A 115 4.56 -10.10 7.03
N LEU A 116 4.13 -10.60 5.87
CA LEU A 116 2.80 -11.20 5.72
C LEU A 116 2.65 -12.47 6.57
N LYS A 117 3.68 -13.31 6.68
CA LYS A 117 3.65 -14.50 7.54
C LYS A 117 3.45 -14.13 9.00
N LEU A 118 4.20 -13.16 9.51
CA LEU A 118 4.04 -12.66 10.89
C LEU A 118 2.63 -12.11 11.12
N LYS A 119 2.12 -11.33 10.16
CA LYS A 119 0.76 -10.80 10.24
C LYS A 119 -0.29 -11.90 10.19
N TYR A 120 -0.14 -12.88 9.30
CA TYR A 120 -1.03 -14.02 9.17
C TYR A 120 -1.09 -14.82 10.47
N GLU A 121 0.06 -15.11 11.07
CA GLU A 121 0.16 -15.82 12.36
C GLU A 121 -0.54 -15.09 13.50
N TYR A 122 -0.55 -13.75 13.47
CA TYR A 122 -1.31 -12.95 14.43
C TYR A 122 -2.82 -13.03 14.17
N VAL A 123 -3.26 -12.74 12.94
CA VAL A 123 -4.70 -12.67 12.62
C VAL A 123 -5.37 -14.05 12.61
N SER A 124 -4.64 -15.12 12.28
CA SER A 124 -5.18 -16.48 12.23
C SER A 124 -5.53 -17.05 13.62
N ARG A 125 -5.05 -16.41 14.69
CA ARG A 125 -5.40 -16.73 16.08
C ARG A 125 -6.74 -16.10 16.51
N MET A 126 -7.29 -15.19 15.70
CA MET A 126 -8.56 -14.52 16.02
C MET A 126 -9.73 -15.49 15.83
N ARG A 127 -10.70 -15.44 16.75
CA ARG A 127 -11.79 -16.44 16.85
C ARG A 127 -12.63 -16.59 15.58
N ASP A 128 -12.80 -15.50 14.83
CA ASP A 128 -13.66 -15.40 13.64
C ASP A 128 -12.86 -15.15 12.35
N PHE A 129 -11.56 -15.45 12.38
CA PHE A 129 -10.72 -15.35 11.21
C PHE A 129 -11.21 -16.26 10.09
N THR A 130 -11.25 -15.70 8.87
CA THR A 130 -11.40 -16.47 7.63
C THR A 130 -10.45 -15.92 6.59
N ASN A 131 -10.14 -16.73 5.57
CA ASN A 131 -9.29 -16.27 4.46
C ASN A 131 -9.97 -15.23 3.55
N ASP A 132 -11.23 -14.86 3.82
CA ASP A 132 -11.91 -13.72 3.20
C ASP A 132 -11.57 -12.38 3.87
N TRP A 133 -10.78 -12.38 4.94
CA TRP A 133 -10.31 -11.12 5.53
C TRP A 133 -9.32 -10.42 4.59
N PHE A 134 -9.42 -9.10 4.54
CA PHE A 134 -8.55 -8.18 3.82
C PHE A 134 -7.25 -7.97 4.59
N ILE A 135 -6.13 -7.95 3.87
CA ILE A 135 -4.80 -7.93 4.50
C ILE A 135 -4.56 -6.66 5.31
N PHE A 136 -5.12 -5.51 4.89
CA PHE A 136 -4.80 -4.21 5.48
C PHE A 136 -5.88 -3.63 6.39
N ASN A 137 -7.06 -4.25 6.47
CA ASN A 137 -8.18 -3.78 7.31
C ASN A 137 -9.15 -4.91 7.73
N ASP A 138 -8.62 -6.13 7.80
CA ASP A 138 -9.25 -7.32 8.37
C ASP A 138 -10.62 -7.63 7.77
N LYS A 139 -11.71 -7.44 8.51
CA LYS A 139 -13.06 -7.86 8.07
C LYS A 139 -13.60 -7.06 6.89
N THR A 140 -13.02 -5.90 6.59
CA THR A 140 -13.50 -5.00 5.53
C THR A 140 -12.34 -4.42 4.74
N TYR A 141 -12.58 -4.05 3.48
CA TYR A 141 -11.55 -3.41 2.66
C TYR A 141 -11.25 -1.98 3.15
N ILE A 142 -10.04 -1.49 2.86
CA ILE A 142 -9.76 -0.05 2.94
C ILE A 142 -10.38 0.61 1.69
N SER A 143 -11.20 1.65 1.87
CA SER A 143 -11.78 2.36 0.72
C SER A 143 -10.70 2.98 -0.17
N ILE A 144 -10.94 3.02 -1.49
CA ILE A 144 -10.03 3.68 -2.45
C ILE A 144 -9.76 5.14 -2.06
N GLY A 145 -10.78 5.85 -1.55
CA GLY A 145 -10.61 7.23 -1.08
C GLY A 145 -9.65 7.35 0.09
N THR A 146 -9.72 6.41 1.05
CA THR A 146 -8.78 6.34 2.17
C THR A 146 -7.37 6.05 1.67
N VAL A 147 -7.18 5.02 0.84
CA VAL A 147 -5.86 4.70 0.28
C VAL A 147 -5.31 5.87 -0.52
N ARG A 148 -6.12 6.56 -1.33
CA ARG A 148 -5.67 7.76 -2.07
C ARG A 148 -5.21 8.89 -1.15
N ARG A 149 -5.90 9.14 -0.03
CA ARG A 149 -5.45 10.16 0.94
C ARG A 149 -4.18 9.75 1.68
N LEU A 150 -3.91 8.46 1.81
CA LEU A 150 -2.66 7.98 2.35
C LEU A 150 -1.59 8.10 1.27
N VAL A 151 -1.81 7.49 0.11
CA VAL A 151 -0.82 7.27 -0.94
C VAL A 151 -0.51 8.52 -1.78
N LEU A 152 -1.52 9.27 -2.25
CA LEU A 152 -1.34 10.43 -3.15
C LEU A 152 -0.79 11.69 -2.48
N VAL A 153 -0.55 11.67 -1.17
CA VAL A 153 0.21 12.78 -0.56
C VAL A 153 1.68 12.71 -0.97
N TYR A 154 2.14 11.56 -1.47
CA TYR A 154 3.56 11.32 -1.74
C TYR A 154 3.87 10.58 -3.05
N ILE A 155 2.86 10.14 -3.82
CA ILE A 155 3.02 9.56 -5.18
C ILE A 155 2.16 10.36 -6.17
#